data_AF-A0A6F8PSF1-F1
#
_entry.id   AF-A0A6F8PSF1-F1
#
_cell.length_a   1.000
_cell.length_b   1.000
_cell.length_c   1.000
_cell.angle_alpha   90.00
_cell.angle_beta   90.00
_cell.angle_gamma   90.00
#
_symmetry.space_group_name_H-M   'P 1'
#
loop_
_entity.id
_entity.type
_entity.pdbx_description
1 polymer ?
#
loop_
_entity_poly.entity_id
_entity_poly.type
_entity_poly.pdbx_seq_one_letter_code
_entity_poly.pdbx_strand_id
1 'polypeptide(L)' 'MPLACQYYSELEVAAMRNTSVTLIENGKILYQGKVKTLSTQAGKEFLVTPEDERIPLDNVERVEKY' A
#
# COMPACT_ATOMS: atom_id res chain seq x y z
N MET A 1 15.24 -10.49 5.37
CA MET A 1 14.57 -9.25 5.82
C MET A 1 13.27 -9.16 5.05
N PRO A 2 12.11 -9.04 5.70
CA PRO A 2 10.84 -9.00 4.98
C PRO A 2 10.78 -7.75 4.11
N LEU A 3 10.46 -7.93 2.82
CA LEU A 3 10.32 -6.87 1.82
C LEU A 3 9.32 -5.77 2.28
N ALA A 4 8.33 -6.19 3.08
CA ALA A 4 7.31 -5.40 3.78
C ALA A 4 7.84 -4.12 4.46
N CYS A 5 8.97 -4.20 5.19
CA CYS A 5 9.46 -3.05 5.96
C CYS A 5 9.85 -1.84 5.09
N GLN A 6 10.28 -2.07 3.85
CA GLN A 6 10.74 -0.96 3.00
C GLN A 6 9.55 -0.14 2.50
N TYR A 7 8.46 -0.80 2.09
CA TYR A 7 7.28 -0.12 1.59
C TYR A 7 6.35 0.37 2.69
N TYR A 8 6.39 -0.23 3.89
CA TYR A 8 5.56 0.20 5.01
C TYR A 8 5.82 1.67 5.35
N SER A 9 7.10 2.06 5.51
CA SER A 9 7.46 3.47 5.76
C SER A 9 7.09 4.40 4.60
N GLU A 10 7.18 3.93 3.35
CA GLU A 10 6.79 4.74 2.19
C GLU A 10 5.29 4.95 2.08
N LEU A 11 4.51 3.91 2.36
CA LEU A 11 3.05 3.95 2.36
C LEU A 11 2.52 4.74 3.56
N GLU A 12 3.16 4.66 4.73
CA GLU A 12 2.84 5.49 5.89
C GLU A 12 3.08 6.97 5.57
N VAL A 13 4.23 7.29 4.97
CA VAL A 13 4.52 8.65 4.53
C VAL A 13 3.54 9.11 3.46
N ALA A 14 3.16 8.24 2.52
CA ALA A 14 2.15 8.57 1.51
C ALA A 14 0.78 8.85 2.14
N ALA A 15 0.38 8.07 3.14
CA ALA A 15 -0.85 8.29 3.90
C ALA A 15 -0.80 9.63 4.65
N MET A 16 0.30 9.93 5.33
CA MET A 16 0.51 11.19 6.06
C MET A 16 0.54 12.40 5.13
N ARG A 17 1.11 12.26 3.92
CA ARG A 17 1.21 13.34 2.93
C ARG A 17 0.02 13.42 1.99
N ASN A 18 -0.99 12.55 2.17
CA ASN A 18 -2.15 12.44 1.28
C ASN A 18 -1.76 12.21 -0.20
N THR A 19 -0.64 11.52 -0.40
CA THR A 19 -0.03 11.21 -1.70
C THR A 19 -0.70 10.00 -2.32
N SER A 20 -0.81 9.99 -3.64
CA SER A 20 -1.35 8.85 -4.38
C SER A 20 -0.27 7.79 -4.58
N VAL A 21 -0.63 6.53 -4.44
CA VAL A 21 0.24 5.39 -4.68
C VAL A 21 -0.37 4.48 -5.73
N THR A 22 0.48 3.82 -6.49
CA THR A 22 0.13 2.77 -7.42
C THR A 22 0.73 1.46 -6.91
N LEU A 23 -0.14 0.48 -6.66
CA LEU A 23 0.24 -0.89 -6.30
C LEU A 23 0.28 -1.72 -7.57
N ILE A 24 1.37 -2.43 -7.78
CA ILE A 24 1.55 -3.32 -8.93
C ILE A 24 1.74 -4.75 -8.41
N GLU A 25 0.88 -5.65 -8.90
CA GLU A 25 0.88 -7.08 -8.60
C GLU A 25 0.96 -7.86 -9.92
N ASN A 26 1.93 -8.75 -10.06
CA ASN A 26 2.14 -9.57 -11.27
C ASN A 26 2.19 -8.74 -12.56
N GLY A 27 2.82 -7.55 -12.50
CA GLY A 27 2.88 -6.60 -13.61
C GLY A 27 1.55 -5.93 -13.98
N LYS A 28 0.50 -6.06 -13.17
CA LYS A 28 -0.77 -5.36 -13.32
C LYS A 28 -0.96 -4.34 -12.22
N ILE A 29 -1.59 -3.22 -12.54
CA ILE A 29 -1.99 -2.23 -11.55
C ILE A 29 -3.13 -2.82 -10.71
N LEU A 30 -2.84 -3.14 -9.46
CA LEU A 30 -3.80 -3.65 -8.49
C LEU A 30 -4.64 -2.51 -7.92
N TYR A 31 -3.99 -1.36 -7.66
CA TYR A 31 -4.63 -0.18 -7.10
C TYR A 31 -3.89 1.07 -7.54
N GLN A 32 -4.62 2.16 -7.78
CA GLN A 32 -4.05 3.48 -8.00
C GLN A 32 -4.93 4.51 -7.31
N GLY A 33 -4.41 5.17 -6.28
CA GLY A 33 -5.19 6.13 -5.53
C GLY A 33 -4.53 6.57 -4.23
N LYS A 34 -5.29 7.31 -3.43
CA LYS A 34 -4.80 7.84 -2.16
C LYS A 34 -4.84 6.77 -1.08
N VAL A 35 -3.82 6.79 -0.24
CA VAL A 35 -3.81 5.99 0.99
C VAL A 35 -4.37 6.81 2.14
N LYS A 36 -5.31 6.26 2.89
CA LYS A 36 -5.77 6.85 4.15
C LYS A 36 -4.91 6.36 5.30
N THR A 37 -4.72 5.05 5.39
CA THR A 37 -3.88 4.43 6.43
C THR A 37 -3.49 3.01 6.02
N LEU A 38 -2.60 2.39 6.78
CA LEU A 38 -2.24 0.99 6.63
C LEU A 38 -2.74 0.22 7.84
N SER A 39 -3.17 -1.00 7.63
CA SER A 39 -3.59 -1.90 8.69
C SER A 39 -2.90 -3.23 8.51
N THR A 40 -2.37 -3.78 9.60
CA THR A 40 -1.71 -5.09 9.58
C THR A 40 -2.61 -6.09 10.30
N GLN A 41 -3.12 -7.10 9.59
CA GLN A 41 -3.93 -8.16 10.16
C GLN A 41 -3.29 -9.53 9.88
N ALA A 42 -3.10 -10.34 10.92
CA ALA A 42 -2.54 -11.69 10.82
C ALA A 42 -1.19 -11.78 10.08
N GLY A 43 -0.32 -10.77 10.23
CA GLY A 43 0.98 -10.71 9.55
C GLY A 43 0.90 -10.30 8.08
N LYS A 44 -0.28 -9.92 7.58
CA LYS A 44 -0.49 -9.36 6.25
C LYS A 44 -0.77 -7.87 6.34
N GLU A 45 -0.17 -7.11 5.45
CA GLU A 45 -0.37 -5.67 5.35
C GLU A 45 -1.52 -5.36 4.40
N PHE A 46 -2.37 -4.42 4.80
CA PHE A 46 -3.52 -3.96 4.04
C PHE A 46 -3.46 -2.44 3.93
N LEU A 47 -3.59 -1.95 2.71
CA LEU A 47 -3.76 -0.55 2.42
C LEU A 47 -5.24 -0.18 2.57
N VAL A 48 -5.52 0.78 3.44
CA VAL A 48 -6.88 1.31 3.65
C VAL A 48 -7.01 2.60 2.85
N THR A 49 -7.97 2.64 1.93
CA THR A 49 -8.28 3.80 1.11
C THR A 49 -9.19 4.78 1.86
N PRO A 50 -9.32 6.04 1.41
CA PRO A 50 -10.35 6.93 1.93
C PRO A 50 -11.78 6.42 1.78
N GLU A 51 -12.02 5.48 0.87
CA GLU A 51 -13.31 4.83 0.60
C GLU A 51 -13.59 3.63 1.52
N ASP A 52 -12.72 3.41 2.53
CA ASP A 52 -12.77 2.27 3.45
C ASP A 52 -12.51 0.90 2.78
N GLU A 53 -11.97 0.92 1.56
CA GLU A 53 -11.51 -0.30 0.89
C GLU A 53 -10.16 -0.75 1.45
N ARG A 54 -9.97 -2.07 1.56
CA ARG A 54 -8.76 -2.68 2.09
C ARG A 54 -8.09 -3.50 1.01
N ILE A 55 -6.98 -3.01 0.47
CA ILE A 55 -6.22 -3.72 -0.56
C ILE A 55 -5.06 -4.48 0.10
N PRO A 56 -4.97 -5.81 -0.06
CA PRO A 56 -3.85 -6.58 0.47
C PRO A 56 -2.55 -6.23 -0.26
N LEU A 57 -1.49 -5.97 0.51
CA LEU A 57 -0.14 -5.68 0.03
C LEU A 57 0.73 -6.94 -0.06
N ASP A 58 0.24 -8.08 0.42
CA ASP A 58 0.94 -9.37 0.51
C ASP A 58 1.49 -9.86 -0.84
N ASN A 59 0.81 -9.54 -1.94
CA ASN A 59 1.19 -9.93 -3.30
C ASN A 59 1.75 -8.76 -4.11
N VAL A 60 1.90 -7.58 -3.50
CA VAL A 60 2.40 -6.40 -4.21
C VAL A 60 3.90 -6.54 -4.42
N GLU A 61 4.30 -6.56 -5.68
CA GLU A 61 5.70 -6.64 -6.08
C GLU A 61 6.36 -5.27 -6.09
N ARG A 62 5.58 -4.23 -6.41
CA ARG A 62 6.08 -2.85 -6.54
C ARG A 62 5.03 -1.83 -6.11
N VAL A 63 5.50 -0.82 -5.39
CA VAL A 63 4.74 0.37 -5.02
C VAL A 63 5.38 1.58 -5.70
N GLU A 64 4.60 2.36 -6.44
CA GLU A 64 5.02 3.66 -6.98
C GLU A 64 4.24 4.77 -6.27
N LYS A 65 4.90 5.89 -5.95
CA LYS A 65 4.29 7.06 -5.30
C LYS A 65 4.41 8.29 -6.20
N TYR A 66 3.34 9.08 -6.29
CA TYR A 66 3.26 10.28 -7.13
C TYR A 66 2.85 11.51 -6.33
#